data_AF-A0A945XVS0-F1
#
_entry.id   AF-A0A945XVS0-F1
#
_cell.length_a   1.000
_cell.length_b   1.000
_cell.length_c   1.000
_cell.angle_alpha   90.00
_cell.angle_beta   90.00
_cell.angle_gamma   90.00
#
_symmetry.space_group_name_H-M   'P 1'
#
loop_
_entity.id
_entity.type
_entity.pdbx_description
1 polymer ?
#
loop_
_entity_poly.entity_id
_entity_poly.type
_entity_poly.pdbx_seq_one_letter_code
_entity_poly.pdbx_strand_id
1 'polypeptide(L)'
;MKTGGRSNISLSFYGSTPGYPGVLELHGWGELQPELNRLMKQHRNDEMADLISDEILETFAVVGEPEQVVDEICQRFGGLVDRTAFSIPGMSDERLAELLQRFKNGSPPN
;
A
#
# COMPACT_ATOMS: atom_id res chain seq x y z
N MET A 1 -13.64 10.08 3.93
CA MET A 1 -13.62 10.47 2.51
C MET A 1 -12.78 9.41 1.84
N LYS A 2 -13.36 8.50 1.03
CA LYS A 2 -12.61 7.36 0.48
C LYS A 2 -11.48 7.90 -0.42
N THR A 3 -10.24 7.77 0.01
CA THR A 3 -9.05 8.26 -0.70
C THR A 3 -8.64 7.34 -1.87
N GLY A 4 -9.35 6.23 -2.06
CA GLY A 4 -8.91 5.09 -2.86
C GLY A 4 -9.26 5.15 -4.35
N GLY A 5 -8.43 5.81 -5.15
CA GLY A 5 -8.35 5.59 -6.60
C GLY A 5 -7.01 4.91 -6.94
N ARG A 6 -7.04 3.66 -7.40
CA ARG A 6 -5.88 2.77 -7.74
C ARG A 6 -5.19 2.00 -6.59
N SER A 7 -5.03 2.54 -5.39
CA SER A 7 -4.38 1.78 -4.30
C SER A 7 -5.22 0.60 -3.80
N ASN A 8 -6.54 0.80 -3.68
CA ASN A 8 -7.49 -0.23 -3.24
C ASN A 8 -7.53 -1.41 -4.22
N ILE A 9 -7.46 -1.16 -5.54
CA ILE A 9 -7.48 -2.23 -6.54
C ILE A 9 -6.19 -3.07 -6.51
N SER A 10 -5.02 -2.47 -6.25
CA SER A 10 -3.78 -3.22 -6.08
C SER A 10 -3.85 -4.13 -4.84
N LEU A 11 -4.32 -3.58 -3.72
CA LEU A 11 -4.44 -4.36 -2.49
C LEU A 11 -5.50 -5.46 -2.59
N SER A 12 -6.65 -5.17 -3.21
CA SER A 12 -7.70 -6.17 -3.46
C SER A 12 -7.20 -7.29 -4.38
N PHE A 13 -6.35 -6.96 -5.36
CA PHE A 13 -5.71 -7.98 -6.22
C PHE A 13 -4.81 -8.90 -5.40
N TYR A 14 -3.87 -8.37 -4.61
CA TYR A 14 -3.00 -9.19 -3.76
C TYR A 14 -3.81 -10.05 -2.78
N GLY A 15 -4.76 -9.42 -2.10
CA GLY A 15 -5.68 -10.06 -1.16
C GLY A 15 -6.54 -11.16 -1.79
N SER A 16 -6.75 -11.18 -3.11
CA SER A 16 -7.49 -12.24 -3.80
C SER A 16 -6.69 -13.52 -4.05
N THR A 17 -5.36 -13.47 -3.89
CA THR A 17 -4.49 -14.61 -4.23
C THR A 17 -4.41 -15.65 -3.10
N PRO A 18 -4.17 -16.93 -3.41
CA PRO A 18 -4.20 -18.01 -2.40
C PRO A 18 -3.16 -17.89 -1.26
N GLY A 19 -2.14 -17.04 -1.41
CA GLY A 19 -1.08 -16.87 -0.40
C GLY A 19 -1.43 -15.90 0.73
N TYR A 20 -2.48 -15.09 0.58
CA TYR A 20 -2.84 -14.01 1.51
C TYR A 20 -3.87 -14.33 2.62
N PRO A 21 -4.60 -15.47 2.66
CA PRO A 21 -5.54 -15.74 3.74
C PRO A 21 -4.93 -15.61 5.15
N GLY A 22 -3.70 -16.13 5.35
CA GLY A 22 -3.05 -16.09 6.66
C GLY A 22 -2.74 -14.68 7.15
N VAL A 23 -2.34 -13.77 6.25
CA VAL A 23 -2.09 -12.36 6.62
C VAL A 23 -3.39 -11.67 6.99
N LEU A 24 -4.46 -11.89 6.22
CA LEU A 24 -5.77 -11.30 6.49
C LEU A 24 -6.38 -11.84 7.80
N GLU A 25 -6.22 -13.13 8.08
CA GLU A 25 -6.68 -13.77 9.32
C GLU A 25 -6.04 -13.14 10.56
N LEU A 26 -4.74 -12.79 10.51
CA LEU A 26 -4.05 -12.12 11.63
C LEU A 26 -4.70 -10.79 12.03
N HIS A 27 -5.41 -10.15 11.10
CA HIS A 27 -6.13 -8.89 11.32
C HIS A 27 -7.65 -9.09 11.48
N GLY A 28 -8.14 -10.34 11.52
CA GLY A 28 -9.58 -10.63 11.61
C GLY A 28 -10.35 -10.48 10.30
N TRP A 29 -9.67 -10.45 9.16
CA TRP A 29 -10.24 -10.27 7.82
C TRP A 29 -10.21 -11.54 6.97
N GLY A 30 -10.20 -12.73 7.58
CA GLY A 30 -10.07 -14.01 6.88
C GLY A 30 -11.08 -14.25 5.76
N GLU A 31 -12.33 -13.80 5.96
CA GLU A 31 -13.43 -13.92 4.98
C GLU A 31 -13.26 -13.02 3.75
N LEU A 32 -12.30 -12.08 3.78
CA LEU A 32 -12.06 -11.16 2.68
C LEU A 32 -11.44 -11.86 1.47
N GLN A 33 -10.51 -12.81 1.68
CA GLN A 33 -9.84 -13.47 0.54
C GLN A 33 -10.79 -14.28 -0.34
N PRO A 34 -11.68 -15.15 0.21
CA PRO A 34 -12.62 -15.90 -0.61
C PRO A 34 -13.50 -14.99 -1.46
N GLU A 35 -13.95 -13.87 -0.90
CA GLU A 35 -14.82 -12.92 -1.59
C GLU A 35 -14.07 -12.13 -2.66
N LEU A 36 -12.87 -11.63 -2.35
CA LEU A 36 -11.97 -10.99 -3.33
C LEU A 36 -11.65 -11.95 -4.49
N ASN A 37 -11.39 -13.23 -4.20
CA ASN A 37 -11.12 -14.24 -5.21
C ASN A 37 -12.34 -14.50 -6.11
N ARG A 38 -13.54 -14.54 -5.51
CA ARG A 38 -14.80 -14.70 -6.24
C ARG A 38 -15.04 -13.53 -7.20
N LEU A 39 -14.87 -12.30 -6.74
CA LEU A 39 -15.04 -11.10 -7.55
C LEU A 39 -13.97 -10.96 -8.65
N MET A 40 -12.72 -11.34 -8.35
CA MET A 40 -11.63 -11.37 -9.33
C MET A 40 -11.96 -12.28 -10.52
N LYS A 41 -12.45 -13.50 -10.25
CA LYS A 41 -12.87 -14.45 -11.28
C LYS A 41 -14.06 -13.96 -12.12
N GLN A 42 -14.84 -13.02 -11.58
CA GLN A 42 -15.95 -12.37 -12.26
C GLN A 42 -15.54 -11.08 -12.98
N HIS A 43 -14.26 -10.68 -12.93
CA HIS A 43 -13.76 -9.42 -13.47
C HIS A 43 -14.45 -8.17 -12.87
N ARG A 44 -14.89 -8.25 -11.61
CA ARG A 44 -15.62 -7.18 -10.91
C ARG A 44 -14.68 -6.30 -10.09
N ASN A 45 -13.80 -5.59 -10.77
CA ASN A 45 -12.71 -4.82 -10.17
C ASN A 45 -13.18 -3.70 -9.22
N ASP A 46 -14.23 -2.98 -9.58
CA ASP A 46 -14.73 -1.87 -8.75
C ASP A 46 -15.25 -2.39 -7.40
N GLU A 47 -15.97 -3.51 -7.43
CA GLU A 47 -16.49 -4.14 -6.21
C GLU A 47 -15.37 -4.74 -5.36
N MET A 48 -14.31 -5.26 -5.98
CA MET A 48 -13.13 -5.68 -5.24
C MET A 48 -12.49 -4.52 -4.48
N ALA A 49 -12.38 -3.35 -5.12
CA ALA A 49 -11.81 -2.16 -4.49
C ALA A 49 -12.72 -1.64 -3.36
N ASP A 50 -14.03 -1.80 -3.48
CA ASP A 50 -14.99 -1.39 -2.45
C ASP A 50 -14.95 -2.23 -1.16
N LEU A 51 -14.48 -3.48 -1.24
CA LEU A 51 -14.25 -4.33 -0.08
C LEU A 51 -13.02 -3.93 0.74
N ILE A 52 -12.15 -3.07 0.20
CA ILE A 52 -10.98 -2.55 0.89
C ILE A 52 -11.38 -1.25 1.61
N SER A 53 -11.54 -1.34 2.93
CA SER A 53 -11.75 -0.18 3.80
C SER A 53 -10.48 0.66 3.91
N ASP A 54 -10.63 1.91 4.37
CA ASP A 54 -9.50 2.79 4.67
C ASP A 54 -8.59 2.16 5.75
N GLU A 55 -9.16 1.45 6.73
CA GLU A 55 -8.42 0.71 7.75
C GLU A 55 -7.55 -0.42 7.15
N ILE A 56 -8.11 -1.22 6.25
CA ILE A 56 -7.38 -2.30 5.57
C ILE A 56 -6.26 -1.69 4.71
N LEU A 57 -6.57 -0.60 4.00
CA LEU A 57 -5.61 0.10 3.17
C LEU A 57 -4.43 0.64 3.99
N GLU A 58 -4.69 1.39 5.05
CA GLU A 58 -3.67 2.04 5.89
C GLU A 58 -2.82 1.03 6.69
N THR A 59 -3.37 -0.17 6.93
CA THR A 59 -2.64 -1.27 7.57
C THR A 59 -1.54 -1.83 6.67
N PHE A 60 -1.82 -2.00 5.37
CA PHE A 60 -0.88 -2.64 4.43
C PHE A 60 -0.13 -1.66 3.53
N ALA A 61 -0.61 -0.43 3.40
CA ALA A 61 -0.03 0.58 2.51
C ALA A 61 0.18 1.90 3.26
N VAL A 62 1.26 2.59 2.86
CA VAL A 62 1.45 4.00 3.18
C VAL A 62 0.85 4.80 2.03
N VAL A 63 -0.09 5.70 2.34
CA VAL A 63 -0.81 6.50 1.35
C VAL A 63 -0.72 7.97 1.73
N GLY A 64 -0.32 8.81 0.79
CA GLY A 64 -0.18 10.25 0.98
C GLY A 64 0.56 10.90 -0.18
N GLU A 65 0.87 12.19 -0.02
CA GLU A 65 1.77 12.90 -0.92
C GLU A 65 3.19 12.31 -0.83
N PRO A 66 4.01 12.41 -1.89
CA PRO A 66 5.31 11.73 -1.94
C PRO A 66 6.22 12.00 -0.73
N GLU A 67 6.25 13.22 -0.21
CA GLU A 67 7.02 13.58 0.99
C GLU A 67 6.47 12.91 2.25
N GLN A 68 5.15 12.85 2.42
CA GLN A 68 4.50 12.19 3.55
C GLN A 68 4.77 10.69 3.52
N VAL A 69 4.76 10.09 2.31
CA VAL A 69 5.11 8.68 2.11
C VAL A 69 6.55 8.40 2.56
N VAL A 70 7.51 9.27 2.21
CA VAL A 70 8.90 9.13 2.66
C VAL A 70 8.98 9.17 4.19
N ASP A 71 8.35 10.16 4.81
CA ASP A 71 8.40 10.33 6.27
C ASP A 71 7.80 9.12 7.01
N GLU A 72 6.62 8.66 6.57
CA GLU A 72 5.93 7.52 7.17
C GLU A 72 6.71 6.20 6.99
N ILE A 73 7.36 6.00 5.84
CA ILE A 73 8.21 4.82 5.63
C ILE A 73 9.43 4.85 6.56
N CYS A 74 10.09 6.01 6.71
CA CYS A 74 11.19 6.15 7.66
C CYS A 74 10.73 5.86 9.10
N GLN A 75 9.55 6.35 9.48
CA GLN A 75 8.97 6.11 10.80
C GLN A 75 8.63 4.64 11.05
N ARG A 76 7.95 3.97 10.11
CA ARG A 76 7.50 2.58 10.26
C ARG A 76 8.63 1.56 10.12
N PHE A 77 9.60 1.82 9.23
CA PHE A 77 10.54 0.80 8.76
C PHE A 77 12.02 1.17 8.87
N GLY A 78 12.37 2.41 9.26
CA GLY A 78 13.75 2.91 9.24
C GLY A 78 14.77 2.13 10.08
N GLY A 79 14.31 1.36 11.08
CA GLY A 79 15.15 0.46 11.88
C GLY A 79 14.98 -1.03 11.55
N LEU A 80 14.13 -1.38 10.58
CA LEU A 80 13.74 -2.76 10.27
C LEU A 80 14.20 -3.22 8.89
N VAL A 81 14.40 -2.29 7.96
CA VAL A 81 14.67 -2.57 6.55
C VAL A 81 15.95 -1.87 6.10
N ASP A 82 16.90 -2.63 5.56
CA ASP A 82 18.16 -2.08 5.06
C ASP A 82 18.06 -1.51 3.63
N ARG A 83 17.06 -1.95 2.86
CA ARG A 83 16.90 -1.58 1.44
C ARG A 83 15.43 -1.48 1.03
N THR A 84 15.10 -0.41 0.32
CA THR A 84 13.81 -0.24 -0.35
C THR A 84 14.02 0.19 -1.81
N ALA A 85 12.99 0.06 -2.64
CA ALA A 85 12.98 0.50 -4.02
C ALA A 85 11.63 1.15 -4.34
N PHE A 86 11.67 2.25 -5.09
CA PHE A 86 10.48 2.96 -5.55
C PHE A 86 10.52 3.11 -7.06
N SER A 87 9.39 2.90 -7.71
CA SER A 87 9.16 3.26 -9.11
C SER A 87 7.88 4.07 -9.16
N ILE A 88 7.98 5.35 -9.52
CA ILE A 88 6.86 6.27 -9.59
C ILE A 88 6.68 6.68 -11.05
N PRO A 89 5.75 6.04 -11.79
CA PRO A 89 5.52 6.35 -13.19
C PRO A 89 5.20 7.83 -13.39
N GLY A 90 5.91 8.49 -14.31
CA GLY A 90 5.68 9.90 -14.66
C GLY A 90 6.37 10.93 -13.75
N MET A 91 7.16 10.51 -12.76
CA MET A 91 8.01 11.39 -11.98
C MET A 91 9.31 11.70 -12.72
N SER A 92 9.78 12.95 -12.67
CA SER A 92 11.09 13.32 -13.25
C SER A 92 12.25 12.81 -12.39
N ASP A 93 13.42 12.64 -13.00
CA ASP A 93 14.61 12.17 -12.31
C ASP A 93 15.06 13.14 -11.20
N GLU A 94 14.89 14.45 -11.41
CA GLU A 94 15.21 15.47 -10.40
C GLU A 94 14.31 15.32 -9.17
N ARG A 95 13.01 15.15 -9.38
CA ARG A 95 12.04 14.98 -8.29
C ARG A 95 12.23 13.66 -7.55
N LEU A 96 12.60 12.60 -8.27
CA LEU A 96 12.96 11.33 -7.66
C LEU A 96 14.23 11.46 -6.83
N ALA A 97 15.25 12.16 -7.34
CA ALA A 97 16.49 12.40 -6.60
C ALA A 97 16.25 13.18 -5.29
N GLU A 98 15.37 14.18 -5.29
CA GLU A 98 14.98 14.92 -4.08
C GLU A 98 14.36 14.00 -3.01
N LEU A 99 13.41 13.15 -3.40
CA LEU A 99 12.77 12.20 -2.48
C LEU A 99 13.76 11.17 -1.94
N LEU A 100 14.67 10.67 -2.80
CA LEU A 100 15.72 9.74 -2.38
C LEU A 100 16.71 10.38 -1.40
N GLN A 101 17.03 11.67 -1.56
CA GLN A 101 17.88 12.38 -0.58
C GLN A 101 17.17 12.52 0.77
N ARG A 102 15.88 12.86 0.77
CA ARG A 102 15.07 12.88 2.00
C ARG A 102 15.07 11.52 2.70
N PHE A 103 14.88 10.45 1.93
CA PHE A 103 14.87 9.08 2.45
C PHE A 103 16.22 8.68 3.10
N LYS A 104 17.34 9.07 2.47
CA LYS A 104 18.69 8.79 3.00
C LYS A 104 19.02 9.54 4.29
N ASN A 105 18.49 10.75 4.44
CA ASN A 105 18.79 11.60 5.60
C ASN A 105 17.95 11.22 6.83
N GLY A 106 16.97 10.32 6.67
CA GLY A 106 15.94 10.09 7.68
C GLY A 106 14.99 11.28 7.77
N SER A 107 13.76 11.04 8.25
CA SER A 107 12.81 12.12 8.49
C SER A 107 13.44 13.19 9.39
N PRO A 108 13.33 14.50 9.10
CA PRO A 108 13.84 15.54 9.98
C PRO A 108 13.24 15.35 11.39
N PRO A 109 14.03 15.55 12.47
CA PRO A 109 13.47 15.49 13.82
C PRO A 109 12.34 16.52 13.93
N ASN A 110 11.18 16.04 14.38
CA ASN A 110 9.98 16.83 14.66
C ASN A 110 10.27 17.96 15.67
#